data_AF-A0A1C6I1E7-F1
#
_entry.id   AF-A0A1C6I1E7-F1
#
_cell.length_a   1.000
_cell.length_b   1.000
_cell.length_c   1.000
_cell.angle_alpha   90.00
_cell.angle_beta   90.00
_cell.angle_gamma   90.00
#
_symmetry.space_group_name_H-M   'P 1'
#
loop_
_entity.id
_entity.type
_entity.pdbx_description
1 polymer ?
#
loop_
_entity_poly.entity_id
_entity_poly.type
_entity_poly.pdbx_seq_one_letter_code
_entity_poly.pdbx_strand_id
1 'polypeptide(L)'
;MKIRKNLLLVVLALTLSFVLSACGSSNPSAEEPETTEPETVEIDANGENVLITYFSVMETDGVDTVAGASRVAVNGEVLGNNEYIAQIIQRETGGDLFPIETEQDYPTTHERLLEFAYNEKADNARPKLAAQIENPGSYDVIFLGYPKMEQAFSCV
;
A
#
# COMPACT_ATOMS: atom_id res chain seq x y z
N MET A 1 22.95 -45.10 -49.08
CA MET A 1 22.71 -43.96 -48.18
C MET A 1 21.24 -43.85 -47.71
N LYS A 2 20.55 -44.98 -47.41
CA LYS A 2 19.15 -45.01 -46.93
C LYS A 2 19.02 -45.34 -45.44
N ILE A 3 20.04 -45.95 -44.83
CA ILE A 3 20.05 -46.33 -43.41
C ILE A 3 20.22 -45.11 -42.47
N ARG A 4 20.93 -44.06 -42.92
CA ARG A 4 21.14 -42.83 -42.12
C ARG A 4 19.87 -41.99 -41.92
N LYS A 5 18.89 -42.06 -42.82
CA LYS A 5 17.62 -41.32 -42.70
C LYS A 5 16.62 -42.03 -41.77
N ASN A 6 16.57 -43.36 -41.79
CA ASN A 6 15.75 -44.13 -40.85
C ASN A 6 16.35 -44.12 -39.44
N LEU A 7 17.68 -44.05 -39.30
CA LEU A 7 18.34 -43.84 -38.01
C LEU A 7 18.05 -42.45 -37.43
N LEU A 8 18.02 -41.41 -38.26
CA LEU A 8 17.66 -40.05 -37.84
C LEU A 8 16.19 -39.94 -37.40
N LEU A 9 15.27 -40.64 -38.07
CA LEU A 9 13.84 -40.67 -37.72
C LEU A 9 13.56 -41.49 -36.44
N VAL A 10 14.29 -42.58 -36.19
CA VAL A 10 14.16 -43.36 -34.95
C VAL A 10 14.71 -42.60 -33.75
N VAL A 11 15.79 -41.82 -33.92
CA VAL A 11 16.36 -40.99 -32.84
C VAL A 11 15.45 -39.80 -32.51
N LEU A 12 14.79 -39.18 -33.49
CA LEU A 12 13.84 -38.08 -33.27
C LEU A 12 12.54 -38.54 -32.58
N ALA A 13 12.13 -39.80 -32.79
CA ALA A 13 10.95 -40.38 -32.14
C ALA A 13 11.22 -40.83 -30.70
N LEU A 14 12.45 -41.26 -30.38
CA LEU A 14 12.82 -41.70 -29.02
C LEU A 14 13.00 -40.53 -28.03
N THR A 15 13.30 -39.33 -28.52
CA THR A 15 13.49 -38.13 -27.68
C THR A 15 12.17 -37.47 -27.25
N LEU A 16 11.03 -37.87 -27.83
CA LEU A 16 9.72 -37.29 -27.50
C LEU A 16 9.01 -38.02 -26.32
N SER A 17 9.61 -39.08 -25.77
CA SER A 17 9.04 -39.85 -24.66
C SER A 17 9.66 -39.54 -23.29
N PHE A 18 10.54 -38.55 -23.18
CA PHE A 18 11.23 -38.19 -21.93
C PHE A 18 10.65 -36.97 -21.18
N VAL A 19 9.41 -36.58 -21.48
CA VAL A 19 8.73 -35.48 -20.79
C VAL A 19 7.42 -35.94 -20.17
N LEU A 20 7.48 -36.93 -19.26
CA LEU A 20 6.38 -37.28 -18.35
C LEU A 20 6.96 -38.01 -17.12
N SER A 21 7.75 -37.30 -16.30
CA SER A 21 7.91 -37.59 -14.86
C SER A 21 8.78 -36.52 -14.20
N ALA A 22 8.12 -35.48 -13.70
CA ALA A 22 8.63 -34.67 -12.59
C ALA A 22 7.45 -33.99 -11.86
N CYS A 23 6.48 -34.79 -11.39
CA CYS A 23 5.83 -34.43 -10.13
C CYS A 23 6.75 -34.95 -9.02
N GLY A 24 7.81 -34.19 -8.75
CA GLY A 24 8.69 -34.39 -7.61
C GLY A 24 8.32 -33.39 -6.53
N SER A 25 7.72 -33.87 -5.45
CA SER A 25 7.52 -33.10 -4.22
C SER A 25 8.87 -32.67 -3.68
N SER A 26 9.18 -31.39 -3.78
CA SER A 26 10.03 -30.68 -2.82
C SER A 26 9.28 -29.42 -2.46
N ASN A 27 8.58 -29.48 -1.33
CA ASN A 27 7.90 -28.36 -0.71
C ASN A 27 8.99 -27.41 -0.17
N PRO A 28 9.24 -26.23 -0.74
CA PRO A 28 9.81 -25.17 0.07
C PRO A 28 8.67 -24.74 0.99
N SER A 29 8.86 -24.91 2.29
CA SER A 29 8.05 -24.24 3.29
C SER A 29 8.21 -22.74 3.05
N ALA A 30 7.35 -22.19 2.19
CA ALA A 30 7.01 -20.79 2.22
C ALA A 30 6.27 -20.61 3.53
N GLU A 31 6.90 -19.89 4.47
CA GLU A 31 6.15 -19.28 5.55
C GLU A 31 5.08 -18.41 4.89
N GLU A 32 3.87 -18.95 4.86
CA GLU A 32 2.66 -18.23 4.54
C GLU A 32 2.58 -17.06 5.54
N PRO A 33 2.48 -15.81 5.10
CA PRO A 33 2.10 -14.76 6.03
C PRO A 33 0.72 -15.16 6.56
N GLU A 34 0.57 -15.22 7.88
CA GLU A 34 -0.74 -15.33 8.50
C GLU A 34 -1.60 -14.19 7.95
N THR A 35 -2.44 -14.54 6.98
CA THR A 35 -3.51 -13.69 6.51
C THR A 35 -4.53 -13.77 7.63
N THR A 36 -4.40 -12.87 8.60
CA THR A 36 -5.54 -12.50 9.43
C THR A 36 -6.61 -12.03 8.45
N GLU A 37 -7.66 -12.83 8.28
CA GLU A 37 -8.86 -12.35 7.60
C GLU A 37 -9.22 -11.01 8.24
N PRO A 38 -9.45 -9.94 7.46
CA PRO A 38 -9.99 -8.73 8.04
C PRO A 38 -11.32 -9.12 8.66
N GLU A 39 -11.42 -9.06 9.99
CA GLU A 39 -12.72 -9.04 10.62
C GLU A 39 -13.49 -7.90 9.97
N THR A 40 -14.55 -8.23 9.25
CA THR A 40 -15.50 -7.26 8.76
C THR A 40 -16.15 -6.67 10.00
N VAL A 41 -15.57 -5.59 10.51
CA VAL A 41 -16.23 -4.76 11.51
C VAL A 41 -17.39 -4.12 10.76
N GLU A 42 -18.58 -4.66 10.97
CA GLU A 42 -19.84 -3.97 10.67
C GLU A 42 -19.87 -2.74 11.59
N ILE A 43 -19.31 -1.62 11.11
CA ILE A 43 -19.38 -0.36 11.82
C ILE A 43 -20.79 0.17 11.58
N ASP A 44 -21.72 -0.21 12.46
CA ASP A 44 -23.02 0.42 12.58
C ASP A 44 -22.81 1.79 13.24
N ALA A 45 -22.28 2.75 12.47
CA ALA A 45 -22.03 4.12 12.91
C ALA A 45 -23.33 4.90 13.20
N ASN A 46 -24.50 4.26 13.25
CA ASN A 46 -25.76 4.92 13.58
C ASN A 46 -25.75 5.40 15.04
N GLY A 47 -25.27 6.63 15.22
CA GLY A 47 -25.29 7.35 16.50
C GLY A 47 -23.93 7.50 17.18
N GLU A 48 -22.85 6.99 16.59
CA GLU A 48 -21.48 7.20 17.09
C GLU A 48 -20.86 8.47 16.48
N ASN A 49 -20.15 9.25 17.29
CA ASN A 49 -19.36 10.37 16.80
C ASN A 49 -18.05 9.83 16.23
N VAL A 50 -17.94 9.84 14.91
CA VAL A 50 -16.77 9.32 14.19
C VAL A 50 -15.84 10.45 13.78
N LEU A 51 -14.56 10.34 14.11
CA LEU A 51 -13.49 11.17 13.55
C LEU A 51 -12.68 10.36 12.54
N ILE A 52 -12.44 10.95 11.37
CA ILE A 52 -11.59 10.39 10.32
C ILE A 52 -10.43 11.35 10.13
N THR A 53 -9.28 10.98 10.69
CA THR A 53 -8.06 11.77 10.57
C THR A 53 -7.04 11.05 9.71
N TYR A 54 -6.31 11.80 8.86
CA TYR A 54 -5.37 11.18 7.94
C TYR A 54 -4.22 12.10 7.56
N PHE A 55 -3.03 11.52 7.38
CA PHE A 55 -1.89 12.18 6.76
C PHE A 55 -1.77 11.73 5.31
N SER A 56 -1.66 12.66 4.37
CA SER A 56 -1.60 12.37 2.94
C SER A 56 -0.58 13.27 2.26
N VAL A 57 0.52 12.68 1.79
CA VAL A 57 1.49 13.31 0.91
C VAL A 57 1.52 12.50 -0.36
N MET A 58 1.33 13.16 -1.50
CA MET A 58 1.43 12.54 -2.80
C MET A 58 2.68 13.02 -3.52
N GLU A 59 3.32 12.11 -4.24
CA GLU A 59 4.32 12.49 -5.22
C GLU A 59 3.60 13.23 -6.37
N THR A 60 4.31 14.12 -7.06
CA THR A 60 3.78 14.91 -8.17
C THR A 60 4.54 14.66 -9.47
N ASP A 61 5.77 14.15 -9.37
CA ASP A 61 6.59 13.70 -10.48
C ASP A 61 6.34 12.23 -10.79
N GLY A 62 6.92 11.74 -11.90
CA GLY A 62 6.81 10.35 -12.32
C GLY A 62 5.46 9.96 -12.94
N VAL A 63 5.50 9.01 -13.87
CA VAL A 63 4.33 8.27 -14.40
C VAL A 63 4.50 6.76 -14.21
N ASP A 64 5.51 6.37 -13.43
CA ASP A 64 5.81 4.99 -13.14
C ASP A 64 4.90 4.45 -12.02
N THR A 65 5.00 3.15 -11.79
CA THR A 65 4.20 2.46 -10.79
C THR A 65 4.51 2.87 -9.36
N VAL A 66 5.65 3.53 -9.10
CA VAL A 66 6.04 3.96 -7.75
C VAL A 66 5.37 5.28 -7.43
N ALA A 67 5.54 6.29 -8.28
CA ALA A 67 4.94 7.60 -8.07
C ALA A 67 3.40 7.57 -8.20
N GLY A 68 2.87 6.65 -9.00
CA GLY A 68 1.45 6.34 -9.09
C GLY A 68 0.89 5.65 -7.84
N ALA A 69 1.71 4.97 -7.04
CA ALA A 69 1.25 4.26 -5.84
C ALA A 69 0.88 5.19 -4.66
N SER A 70 1.11 6.50 -4.78
CA SER A 70 0.77 7.49 -3.74
C SER A 70 -0.54 8.26 -4.02
N ARG A 71 -1.11 8.14 -5.23
CA ARG A 71 -2.25 8.96 -5.67
C ARG A 71 -3.27 8.17 -6.48
N VAL A 72 -4.49 8.68 -6.54
CA VAL A 72 -5.59 8.13 -7.32
C VAL A 72 -6.27 9.23 -8.12
N ALA A 73 -6.61 8.95 -9.37
CA ALA A 73 -7.33 9.87 -10.23
C ALA A 73 -8.82 9.48 -10.27
N VAL A 74 -9.69 10.34 -9.74
CA VAL A 74 -11.15 10.11 -9.69
C VAL A 74 -11.86 11.37 -10.16
N ASN A 75 -12.81 11.22 -11.08
CA ASN A 75 -13.63 12.32 -11.62
C ASN A 75 -12.83 13.52 -12.17
N GLY A 76 -11.60 13.31 -12.64
CA GLY A 76 -10.72 14.36 -13.17
C GLY A 76 -9.89 15.09 -12.11
N GLU A 77 -9.96 14.67 -10.85
CA GLU A 77 -9.13 15.15 -9.75
C GLU A 77 -8.10 14.09 -9.34
N VAL A 78 -6.93 14.53 -8.89
CA VAL A 78 -5.87 13.66 -8.37
C VAL A 78 -5.79 13.86 -6.87
N LEU A 79 -6.10 12.80 -6.13
CA LEU A 79 -6.12 12.78 -4.67
C LEU A 79 -5.00 11.88 -4.14
N GLY A 80 -4.53 12.14 -2.93
CA GLY A 80 -3.67 11.18 -2.25
C GLY A 80 -4.46 9.94 -1.84
N ASN A 81 -3.82 8.77 -1.77
CA ASN A 81 -4.55 7.53 -1.48
C ASN A 81 -5.28 7.56 -0.13
N ASN A 82 -4.65 8.11 0.90
CA ASN A 82 -5.27 8.19 2.24
C ASN A 82 -6.40 9.21 2.27
N GLU A 83 -6.26 10.32 1.55
CA GLU A 83 -7.32 11.30 1.39
C GLU A 83 -8.54 10.66 0.72
N TYR A 84 -8.33 9.92 -0.36
CA TYR A 84 -9.41 9.23 -1.06
C TYR A 84 -10.10 8.18 -0.18
N ILE A 85 -9.34 7.38 0.55
CA ILE A 85 -9.91 6.40 1.50
C ILE A 85 -10.67 7.11 2.62
N ALA A 86 -10.15 8.21 3.16
CA ALA A 86 -10.83 8.99 4.19
C ALA A 86 -12.17 9.57 3.69
N GLN A 87 -12.22 10.06 2.45
CA GLN A 87 -13.46 10.51 1.82
C GLN A 87 -14.48 9.37 1.62
N ILE A 88 -14.03 8.14 1.36
CA ILE A 88 -14.91 6.97 1.32
C ILE A 88 -15.47 6.70 2.71
N ILE A 89 -14.61 6.60 3.73
CA ILE A 89 -15.05 6.33 5.12
C ILE A 89 -16.04 7.42 5.58
N GLN A 90 -15.77 8.68 5.28
CA GLN A 90 -16.69 9.78 5.59
C GLN A 90 -18.06 9.56 4.96
N ARG A 91 -18.11 9.17 3.67
CA ARG A 91 -19.36 8.95 2.97
C ARG A 91 -20.20 7.84 3.59
N GLU A 92 -19.55 6.77 4.05
CA GLU A 92 -20.23 5.62 4.65
C GLU A 92 -20.63 5.86 6.12
N THR A 93 -19.89 6.68 6.86
CA THR A 93 -20.09 6.87 8.31
C THR A 93 -20.75 8.20 8.68
N GLY A 94 -20.67 9.22 7.81
CA GLY A 94 -21.07 10.59 8.13
C GLY A 94 -20.13 11.33 9.10
N GLY A 95 -18.95 10.77 9.39
CA GLY A 95 -18.01 11.32 10.37
C GLY A 95 -17.29 12.61 9.95
N ASP A 96 -16.59 13.21 10.91
CA ASP A 96 -15.80 14.42 10.70
C ASP A 96 -14.47 14.09 10.02
N LEU A 97 -14.12 14.81 8.95
CA LEU A 97 -12.78 14.71 8.34
C LEU A 97 -11.83 15.72 8.96
N PHE A 98 -10.65 15.25 9.34
CA PHE A 98 -9.55 16.08 9.84
C PHE A 98 -8.22 15.70 9.18
N PRO A 99 -7.81 16.37 8.08
CA PRO A 99 -6.49 16.17 7.51
C PRO A 99 -5.41 16.58 8.51
N ILE A 100 -4.42 15.72 8.69
CA ILE A 100 -3.23 15.98 9.50
C ILE A 100 -2.26 16.75 8.62
N GLU A 101 -2.16 18.05 8.85
CA GLU A 101 -1.22 18.94 8.17
C GLU A 101 -0.10 19.36 9.11
N THR A 102 1.11 19.48 8.57
CA THR A 102 2.29 19.98 9.27
C THR A 102 2.53 21.45 8.95
N GLU A 103 3.17 22.20 9.84
CA GLU A 103 3.59 23.59 9.55
C GLU A 103 4.70 23.64 8.49
N GLN A 104 5.45 22.55 8.33
CA GLN A 104 6.45 22.37 7.29
C GLN A 104 5.85 21.72 6.06
N ASP A 105 6.31 22.11 4.87
CA ASP A 105 5.94 21.46 3.61
C ASP A 105 6.79 20.21 3.35
N TYR A 106 6.15 19.16 2.84
CA TYR A 106 6.84 17.95 2.38
C TYR A 106 7.21 18.07 0.89
N PRO A 107 8.43 17.66 0.49
CA PRO A 107 8.78 17.61 -0.93
C PRO A 107 7.84 16.66 -1.70
N THR A 108 7.49 17.05 -2.92
CA THR A 108 6.56 16.28 -3.76
C THR A 108 7.26 15.47 -4.86
N THR A 109 8.58 15.43 -4.87
CA THR A 109 9.37 14.60 -5.80
C THR A 109 9.96 13.41 -5.07
N HIS A 110 9.90 12.22 -5.65
CA HIS A 110 10.27 10.95 -5.00
C HIS A 110 11.62 11.02 -4.25
N GLU A 111 12.71 11.36 -4.95
CA GLU A 111 14.06 11.36 -4.37
C GLU A 111 14.20 12.35 -3.21
N ARG A 112 13.63 13.55 -3.34
CA ARG A 112 13.69 14.57 -2.29
C ARG A 112 12.84 14.19 -1.09
N LEU A 113 11.69 13.57 -1.31
CA LEU A 113 10.80 13.12 -0.25
C LEU A 113 11.45 11.99 0.56
N LEU A 114 12.13 11.06 -0.12
CA LEU A 114 12.91 10.00 0.54
C LEU A 114 14.07 10.56 1.37
N GLU A 115 14.85 11.48 0.81
CA GLU A 115 15.95 12.14 1.54
C GLU A 115 15.43 12.90 2.76
N PHE A 116 14.33 13.64 2.58
CA PHE A 116 13.66 14.36 3.65
C PHE A 116 13.22 13.43 4.79
N ALA A 117 12.48 12.37 4.46
CA ALA A 117 12.00 11.40 5.44
C ALA A 117 13.14 10.66 6.15
N TYR A 118 14.25 10.37 5.45
CA TYR A 118 15.44 9.77 6.07
C TYR A 118 16.04 10.69 7.14
N ASN A 119 16.19 11.98 6.83
CA ASN A 119 16.73 12.96 7.78
C ASN A 119 15.78 13.17 8.97
N GLU A 120 14.47 13.31 8.74
CA GLU A 120 13.49 13.42 9.82
C GLU A 120 13.57 12.25 10.79
N LYS A 121 13.69 11.03 10.25
CA LYS A 121 13.85 9.83 11.07
C LYS A 121 15.19 9.82 11.82
N ALA A 122 16.29 10.16 11.15
CA ALA A 122 17.62 10.21 11.75
C ALA A 122 17.69 11.20 12.92
N ASP A 123 17.00 12.33 12.79
CA ASP A 123 16.92 13.37 13.81
C ASP A 123 15.85 13.09 14.87
N ASN A 124 15.10 11.99 14.75
CA ASN A 124 13.92 11.68 15.55
C ASN A 124 12.94 12.87 15.62
N ALA A 125 12.78 13.57 14.49
CA ALA A 125 11.94 14.74 14.37
C ALA A 125 10.46 14.37 14.66
N ARG A 126 9.73 15.33 15.23
CA ARG A 126 8.27 15.29 15.39
C ARG A 126 7.72 16.61 14.83
N PRO A 127 7.37 16.63 13.55
CA PRO A 127 6.87 17.84 12.89
C PRO A 127 5.72 18.46 13.66
N LYS A 128 5.74 19.79 13.77
CA LYS A 128 4.64 20.51 14.39
C LYS A 128 3.43 20.48 13.47
N LEU A 129 2.28 20.12 14.03
CA LEU A 129 1.02 20.11 13.30
C LEU A 129 0.50 21.54 13.14
N ALA A 130 -0.09 21.83 11.97
CA ALA A 130 -0.69 23.12 11.65
C ALA A 130 -2.00 23.36 12.43
N ALA A 131 -2.69 22.28 12.80
CA ALA A 131 -3.92 22.30 13.58
C ALA A 131 -3.94 21.16 14.61
N GLN A 132 -4.74 21.33 15.66
CA GLN A 132 -4.99 20.30 16.66
C GLN A 132 -6.48 19.96 16.71
N ILE A 133 -6.77 18.71 17.07
CA ILE A 133 -8.12 18.28 17.39
C ILE A 133 -8.47 18.83 18.77
N GLU A 134 -9.47 19.71 18.85
CA GLU A 134 -9.78 20.43 20.11
C GLU A 134 -10.35 19.50 21.19
N ASN A 135 -11.11 18.48 20.81
CA ASN A 135 -11.76 17.56 21.75
C ASN A 135 -11.76 16.12 21.24
N PRO A 136 -10.61 15.43 21.20
CA PRO A 136 -10.54 14.05 20.70
C PRO A 136 -11.41 13.08 21.51
N GLY A 137 -11.72 13.40 22.78
CA GLY A 137 -12.52 12.55 23.66
C GLY A 137 -14.03 12.59 23.42
N SER A 138 -14.54 13.43 22.51
CA SER A 138 -15.96 13.41 22.12
C SER A 138 -16.29 12.39 21.02
N TYR A 139 -15.26 11.77 20.43
CA TYR A 139 -15.41 10.78 19.39
C TYR A 139 -15.38 9.38 19.99
N ASP A 140 -16.33 8.56 19.59
CA ASP A 140 -16.42 7.16 20.00
C ASP A 140 -15.45 6.30 19.18
N VAL A 141 -15.29 6.67 17.90
CA VAL A 141 -14.42 5.98 16.94
C VAL A 141 -13.50 7.00 16.25
N ILE A 142 -12.21 6.69 16.19
CA ILE A 142 -11.21 7.48 15.47
C ILE A 142 -10.53 6.60 14.44
N PHE A 143 -10.75 6.89 13.15
CA PHE A 143 -9.95 6.35 12.07
C PHE A 143 -8.69 7.20 11.89
N LEU A 144 -7.53 6.54 11.83
CA LEU A 144 -6.24 7.18 11.55
C LEU A 144 -5.63 6.58 10.28
N GLY A 145 -5.63 7.34 9.19
CA GLY A 145 -5.01 6.98 7.92
C GLY A 145 -3.60 7.56 7.76
N TYR A 146 -2.63 6.75 7.36
CA TYR A 146 -1.28 7.24 7.07
C TYR A 146 -0.60 6.31 6.05
N PRO A 147 0.35 6.82 5.24
CA PRO A 147 0.97 6.01 4.22
C PRO A 147 1.85 4.94 4.89
N LYS A 148 1.92 3.75 4.31
CA LYS A 148 2.94 2.78 4.70
C LYS A 148 4.30 3.41 4.41
N MET A 149 5.06 3.70 5.45
CA MET A 149 6.39 4.25 5.31
C MET A 149 7.41 3.11 5.32
N GLU A 150 8.28 3.06 4.29
CA GLU A 150 9.38 2.08 4.18
C GLU A 150 10.30 2.12 5.40
N GLN A 151 10.35 3.27 6.06
CA GLN A 151 11.09 3.52 7.28
C GLN A 151 10.09 3.78 8.40
N ALA A 152 9.68 2.72 9.09
CA ALA A 152 8.65 2.76 10.13
C ALA A 152 8.80 3.97 11.09
N PHE A 153 7.71 4.70 11.29
CA PHE A 153 7.51 5.47 12.52
C PHE A 153 7.43 4.47 13.67
N SER A 154 8.28 4.63 14.68
CA SER A 154 7.89 4.15 16.01
C SER A 154 6.88 5.17 16.53
N CYS A 155 5.60 4.83 16.42
CA CYS A 155 4.58 5.52 17.19
C CYS A 155 4.98 5.38 18.67
N VAL A 156 5.03 6.50 19.39
CA VAL A 156 5.21 6.54 20.86
C VAL A 156 3.91 7.04 21.44
#